data_AF-A0A399RHY3-F1
#
_entry.id   AF-A0A399RHY3-F1
#
_cell.length_a   1.000
_cell.length_b   1.000
_cell.length_c   1.000
_cell.angle_alpha   90.00
_cell.angle_beta   90.00
_cell.angle_gamma   90.00
#
_symmetry.space_group_name_H-M   'P 1'
#
loop_
_entity.id
_entity.type
_entity.pdbx_description
1 polymer ?
#
loop_
_entity_poly.entity_id
_entity_poly.type
_entity_poly.pdbx_seq_one_letter_code
_entity_poly.pdbx_strand_id
1 'polypeptide(L)'
;MVSKQAIVETELTEQQSEVRERAEAFEAMAADEGWVMQSGGLSGLADMLFGADQSAADVTSQSYAQTIAASAEEPAAIFATVEADAATAARSLQELDLIATALLESGEVQRADLISFESALVTAQKCYRSFAEATGVVEGEASRERRETEAALRVLANVIDGARISADQMAAAYAANDTTGETLS
;
A
#
# COMPACT_ATOMS: atom_id res chain seq x y z
N MET A 1 -16.21 4.60 51.62
CA MET A 1 -15.04 3.99 50.97
C MET A 1 -15.54 3.22 49.76
N VAL A 2 -15.05 3.60 48.56
CA VAL A 2 -14.78 2.84 47.31
C VAL A 2 -15.78 1.70 46.96
N SER A 3 -16.47 1.73 45.81
CA SER A 3 -15.87 1.32 44.52
C SER A 3 -16.30 2.16 43.31
N LYS A 4 -15.36 2.95 42.80
CA LYS A 4 -15.37 3.62 41.48
C LYS A 4 -14.50 2.86 40.47
N GLN A 5 -14.63 1.53 40.38
CA GLN A 5 -13.73 0.68 39.58
C GLN A 5 -14.47 -0.38 38.76
N ALA A 6 -15.53 0.03 38.07
CA ALA A 6 -16.22 -0.85 37.14
C ALA A 6 -16.73 -0.12 35.88
N ILE A 7 -16.07 0.96 35.49
CA ILE A 7 -16.37 1.71 34.24
C ILE A 7 -15.05 2.05 33.51
N VAL A 8 -14.04 1.17 33.56
CA VAL A 8 -12.70 1.45 32.98
C VAL A 8 -12.31 0.47 31.88
N GLU A 9 -13.08 -0.58 31.60
CA GLU A 9 -12.65 -1.63 30.65
C GLU A 9 -13.60 -1.81 29.47
N THR A 10 -14.32 -0.76 29.06
CA THR A 10 -15.18 -0.82 27.86
C THR A 10 -15.04 0.38 26.93
N GLU A 11 -14.03 1.24 27.14
CA GLU A 11 -13.71 2.36 26.24
C GLU A 11 -12.53 2.09 25.30
N LEU A 12 -11.88 0.91 25.36
CA LEU A 12 -10.70 0.61 24.55
C LEU A 12 -10.97 -0.28 23.32
N THR A 13 -12.13 -0.14 22.70
CA THR A 13 -12.21 -0.29 21.24
C THR A 13 -12.29 1.12 20.70
N GLU A 14 -11.13 1.79 20.59
CA GLU A 14 -11.02 2.97 19.72
C GLU A 14 -11.62 2.57 18.38
N GLN A 15 -12.73 3.19 18.03
CA GLN A 15 -13.39 3.00 16.75
C GLN A 15 -12.32 3.26 15.69
N GLN A 16 -11.94 2.23 14.93
CA GLN A 16 -10.89 2.33 13.93
C GLN A 16 -11.21 3.51 13.03
N SER A 17 -10.26 4.43 12.85
CA SER A 17 -10.47 5.58 11.98
C SER A 17 -10.69 5.11 10.54
N GLU A 18 -11.43 5.90 9.76
CA GLU A 18 -11.68 5.58 8.36
C GLU A 18 -10.37 5.48 7.55
N VAL A 19 -9.36 6.30 7.90
CA VAL A 19 -8.01 6.22 7.29
C VAL A 19 -7.39 4.85 7.51
N ARG A 20 -7.45 4.32 8.74
CA ARG A 20 -6.89 3.00 9.07
C ARG A 20 -7.61 1.88 8.34
N GLU A 21 -8.95 1.91 8.34
CA GLU A 21 -9.76 0.90 7.64
C GLU A 21 -9.44 0.89 6.13
N ARG A 22 -9.32 2.07 5.51
CA ARG A 22 -9.06 2.18 4.07
C ARG A 22 -7.63 1.85 3.70
N ALA A 23 -6.66 2.17 4.57
CA ALA A 23 -5.28 1.74 4.39
C ALA A 23 -5.17 0.21 4.43
N GLU A 24 -5.78 -0.43 5.43
CA GLU A 24 -5.82 -1.90 5.53
C GLU A 24 -6.53 -2.54 4.33
N ALA A 25 -7.64 -1.96 3.87
CA ALA A 25 -8.36 -2.44 2.69
C ALA A 25 -7.52 -2.33 1.41
N PHE A 26 -6.76 -1.23 1.23
CA PHE A 26 -5.85 -1.07 0.11
C PHE A 26 -4.72 -2.10 0.13
N GLU A 27 -4.12 -2.32 1.30
CA GLU A 27 -3.06 -3.31 1.47
C GLU A 27 -3.55 -4.74 1.24
N ALA A 28 -4.72 -5.09 1.76
CA ALA A 28 -5.35 -6.38 1.54
C ALA A 28 -5.63 -6.62 0.05
N MET A 29 -6.23 -5.65 -0.64
CA MET A 29 -6.46 -5.73 -2.08
C MET A 29 -5.15 -5.93 -2.85
N ALA A 30 -4.11 -5.14 -2.56
CA ALA A 30 -2.83 -5.29 -3.24
C ALA A 30 -2.17 -6.65 -3.00
N ALA A 31 -2.38 -7.27 -1.84
CA ALA A 31 -1.92 -8.61 -1.52
C ALA A 31 -2.75 -9.70 -2.22
N ASP A 32 -4.09 -9.57 -2.19
CA ASP A 32 -5.03 -10.52 -2.78
C ASP A 32 -4.88 -10.60 -4.30
N GLU A 33 -4.67 -9.45 -4.95
CA GLU A 33 -4.42 -9.34 -6.39
C GLU A 33 -2.97 -9.69 -6.78
N GLY A 34 -2.10 -9.97 -5.79
CA GLY A 34 -0.69 -10.31 -6.03
C GLY A 34 0.13 -9.17 -6.64
N TRP A 35 -0.29 -7.92 -6.49
CA TRP A 35 0.41 -6.74 -7.02
C TRP A 35 1.74 -6.48 -6.34
N VAL A 36 1.89 -6.93 -5.10
CA VAL A 36 3.14 -6.85 -4.35
C VAL A 36 3.73 -8.24 -4.17
N MET A 37 5.04 -8.39 -4.44
CA MET A 37 5.73 -9.60 -4.01
C MET A 37 5.61 -9.72 -2.49
N GLN A 38 5.02 -10.81 -2.02
CA GLN A 38 5.19 -11.22 -0.64
C GLN A 38 6.68 -11.52 -0.48
N SER A 39 7.42 -10.60 0.16
CA SER A 39 8.74 -10.92 0.66
C SER A 39 8.55 -12.12 1.57
N GLY A 40 8.96 -13.32 1.12
CA GLY A 40 8.86 -14.56 1.88
C GLY A 40 9.32 -14.24 3.30
N GLY A 41 8.41 -14.38 4.27
CA GLY A 41 8.52 -13.77 5.59
C GLY A 41 9.73 -14.28 6.40
N LEU A 42 9.59 -14.41 7.71
CA LEU A 42 10.67 -14.96 8.54
C LEU A 42 11.18 -16.32 8.04
N SER A 43 10.36 -17.10 7.34
CA SER A 43 10.75 -18.33 6.66
C SER A 43 11.76 -18.10 5.52
N GLY A 44 11.59 -17.07 4.69
CA GLY A 44 12.53 -16.74 3.62
C GLY A 44 13.87 -16.22 4.16
N LEU A 45 13.85 -15.53 5.30
CA LEU A 45 15.07 -15.15 6.02
C LEU A 45 15.75 -16.35 6.68
N ALA A 46 14.99 -17.28 7.26
CA ALA A 46 15.51 -18.51 7.85
C ALA A 46 16.20 -19.39 6.80
N ASP A 47 15.59 -19.56 5.61
CA ASP A 47 16.20 -20.35 4.54
C ASP A 47 17.50 -19.73 4.01
N MET A 48 17.58 -18.39 3.94
CA MET A 48 18.82 -17.67 3.62
C MET A 48 19.90 -17.79 4.70
N LEU A 49 19.53 -17.83 5.98
CA LEU A 49 20.45 -17.91 7.11
C LEU A 49 20.95 -19.34 7.39
N PHE A 50 20.09 -20.34 7.18
CA PHE A 50 20.38 -21.74 7.51
C PHE A 50 20.83 -22.58 6.31
N GLY A 51 20.91 -22.00 5.11
CA GLY A 51 21.55 -22.62 3.95
C GLY A 51 20.87 -23.93 3.55
N ALA A 52 19.54 -23.94 3.49
CA ALA A 52 18.81 -25.08 2.94
C ALA A 52 19.23 -25.26 1.47
N ASP A 53 19.72 -26.47 1.15
CA ASP A 53 20.05 -26.89 -0.21
C ASP A 53 18.93 -26.48 -1.17
N GLN A 54 19.30 -25.92 -2.32
CA GLN A 54 18.41 -25.35 -3.35
C GLN A 54 17.55 -26.41 -4.08
N SER A 55 16.98 -27.37 -3.36
CA SER A 55 16.25 -28.50 -3.95
C SER A 55 14.97 -28.88 -3.20
N ALA A 56 14.53 -28.12 -2.18
CA ALA A 56 13.27 -28.41 -1.49
C ALA A 56 12.57 -27.18 -0.87
N ALA A 57 12.44 -26.08 -1.61
CA ALA A 57 11.48 -25.02 -1.29
C ALA A 57 10.97 -24.38 -2.58
N ASP A 58 10.11 -25.11 -3.30
CA ASP A 58 9.26 -24.52 -4.34
C ASP A 58 8.09 -23.76 -3.69
N VAL A 59 8.43 -22.79 -2.84
CA VAL A 59 7.56 -21.64 -2.58
C VAL A 59 8.20 -20.49 -3.35
N THR A 60 8.29 -20.65 -4.67
CA THR A 60 8.59 -19.55 -5.56
C THR A 60 7.38 -18.61 -5.48
N SER A 61 7.42 -17.62 -4.59
CA SER A 61 6.50 -16.49 -4.64
C SER A 61 6.75 -15.80 -5.98
N GLN A 62 5.99 -16.17 -7.01
CA GLN A 62 6.13 -15.62 -8.35
C GLN A 62 5.96 -14.11 -8.27
N SER A 63 6.77 -13.36 -9.03
CA SER A 63 6.57 -11.92 -9.13
C SER A 63 5.29 -11.65 -9.89
N TYR A 64 4.68 -10.48 -9.66
CA TYR A 64 3.52 -10.02 -10.43
C TYR A 64 3.73 -10.19 -11.94
N ALA A 65 4.91 -9.78 -12.45
CA ALA A 65 5.28 -9.94 -13.85
C ALA A 65 5.27 -11.41 -14.32
N GLN A 66 5.78 -12.33 -13.50
CA GLN A 66 5.75 -13.76 -13.80
C GLN A 66 4.32 -14.31 -13.80
N THR A 67 3.50 -13.92 -12.82
CA THR A 67 2.11 -14.36 -12.69
C THR A 67 1.28 -13.94 -13.89
N ILE A 68 1.32 -12.66 -14.27
CA ILE A 68 0.53 -12.20 -15.41
C ILE A 68 1.06 -12.77 -16.73
N ALA A 69 2.39 -12.90 -16.90
CA ALA A 69 2.97 -13.47 -18.10
C ALA A 69 2.63 -14.95 -18.27
N ALA A 70 2.53 -15.72 -17.17
CA ALA A 70 2.08 -17.09 -17.20
C ALA A 70 0.60 -17.24 -17.56
N SER A 71 -0.21 -16.22 -17.25
CA SER A 71 -1.67 -16.21 -17.55
C SER A 71 -2.03 -15.61 -18.92
N ALA A 72 -1.12 -14.85 -19.53
CA ALA A 72 -1.39 -14.12 -20.76
C ALA A 72 -1.13 -14.96 -22.00
N GLU A 73 -2.10 -14.98 -22.92
CA GLU A 73 -1.95 -15.64 -24.23
C GLU A 73 -1.10 -14.80 -25.20
N GLU A 74 -1.14 -13.47 -25.07
CA GLU A 74 -0.45 -12.52 -25.96
C GLU A 74 0.10 -11.32 -25.18
N PRO A 75 1.17 -10.67 -25.68
CA PRO A 75 1.75 -9.45 -25.07
C PRO A 75 0.74 -8.32 -24.79
N ALA A 76 -0.25 -8.15 -25.65
CA ALA A 76 -1.28 -7.13 -25.48
C ALA A 76 -2.14 -7.36 -24.22
N ALA A 77 -2.36 -8.63 -23.84
CA ALA A 77 -3.10 -8.97 -22.63
C ALA A 77 -2.34 -8.57 -21.36
N ILE A 78 -1.00 -8.67 -21.37
CA ILE A 78 -0.15 -8.21 -20.25
C ILE A 78 -0.33 -6.71 -20.04
N PHE A 79 -0.26 -5.90 -21.11
CA PHE A 79 -0.44 -4.45 -21.03
C PHE A 79 -1.84 -4.06 -20.54
N ALA A 80 -2.89 -4.74 -21.01
CA ALA A 80 -4.25 -4.48 -20.58
C ALA A 80 -4.47 -4.80 -19.09
N THR A 81 -3.91 -5.91 -18.59
CA THR A 81 -3.97 -6.25 -17.16
C THR A 81 -3.23 -5.20 -16.33
N VAL A 82 -2.01 -4.84 -16.71
CA VAL A 82 -1.22 -3.83 -15.97
C VAL A 82 -1.90 -2.47 -15.98
N GLU A 83 -2.52 -2.07 -17.09
CA GLU A 83 -3.29 -0.82 -17.17
C GLU A 83 -4.47 -0.83 -16.18
N ALA A 84 -5.25 -1.91 -16.15
CA ALA A 84 -6.40 -2.07 -15.26
C ALA A 84 -5.99 -2.07 -13.78
N ASP A 85 -4.93 -2.79 -13.44
CA ASP A 85 -4.40 -2.88 -12.08
C ASP A 85 -3.85 -1.53 -11.62
N ALA A 86 -3.05 -0.86 -12.46
CA ALA A 86 -2.51 0.47 -12.16
C ALA A 86 -3.62 1.51 -11.96
N ALA A 87 -4.67 1.46 -12.78
CA ALA A 87 -5.83 2.35 -12.64
C ALA A 87 -6.62 2.07 -11.35
N THR A 88 -6.75 0.80 -10.96
CA THR A 88 -7.45 0.40 -9.73
C THR A 88 -6.65 0.80 -8.49
N ALA A 89 -5.34 0.58 -8.49
CA ALA A 89 -4.43 1.03 -7.43
C ALA A 89 -4.46 2.56 -7.29
N ALA A 90 -4.42 3.29 -8.41
CA ALA A 90 -4.45 4.76 -8.40
C ALA A 90 -5.74 5.29 -7.80
N ARG A 91 -6.90 4.74 -8.20
CA ARG A 91 -8.20 5.15 -7.66
C ARG A 91 -8.30 4.87 -6.16
N SER A 92 -7.89 3.69 -5.73
CA SER A 92 -8.00 3.28 -4.33
C SER A 92 -7.09 4.11 -3.43
N LEU A 93 -5.86 4.41 -3.88
CA LEU A 93 -4.96 5.32 -3.15
C LEU A 93 -5.50 6.75 -3.13
N GLN A 94 -6.10 7.22 -4.23
CA GLN A 94 -6.71 8.55 -4.26
C GLN A 94 -7.90 8.66 -3.29
N GLU A 95 -8.72 7.62 -3.17
CA GLU A 95 -9.80 7.58 -2.16
C GLU A 95 -9.24 7.65 -0.73
N LEU A 96 -8.17 6.88 -0.45
CA LEU A 96 -7.48 6.95 0.84
C LEU A 96 -6.91 8.34 1.12
N ASP A 97 -6.30 8.98 0.13
CA ASP A 97 -5.73 10.34 0.23
C ASP A 97 -6.80 11.40 0.52
N LEU A 98 -7.98 11.28 -0.07
CA LEU A 98 -9.12 12.16 0.22
C LEU A 98 -9.59 12.03 1.68
N ILE A 99 -9.62 10.81 2.21
CA ILE A 99 -10.02 10.54 3.60
C ILE A 99 -8.94 11.05 4.57
N ALA A 100 -7.66 10.87 4.24
CA ALA A 100 -6.56 11.45 5.00
C ALA A 100 -6.61 12.99 5.02
N THR A 101 -6.95 13.62 3.90
CA THR A 101 -7.16 15.07 3.81
C THR A 101 -8.31 15.53 4.70
N ALA A 102 -9.43 14.79 4.72
CA ALA A 102 -10.56 15.10 5.62
C ALA A 102 -10.17 14.98 7.11
N LEU A 103 -9.35 13.99 7.47
CA LEU A 103 -8.82 13.85 8.83
C LEU A 103 -7.85 14.98 9.20
N LEU A 104 -7.03 15.45 8.25
CA LEU A 104 -6.17 16.61 8.43
C LEU A 104 -6.98 17.88 8.73
N GLU A 105 -8.10 18.07 8.03
CA GLU A 105 -8.99 19.21 8.25
C GLU A 105 -9.72 19.16 9.61
N SER A 106 -10.00 17.97 10.14
CA SER A 106 -10.57 17.83 11.50
C SER A 106 -9.55 18.10 12.60
N GLY A 107 -8.24 17.94 12.31
CA GLY A 107 -7.15 18.13 13.26
C GLY A 107 -6.93 16.96 14.22
N GLU A 108 -7.67 15.86 14.05
CA GLU A 108 -7.68 14.69 14.95
C GLU A 108 -6.70 13.60 14.52
N VAL A 109 -5.61 13.97 13.81
CA VAL A 109 -4.63 13.00 13.32
C VAL A 109 -3.94 12.29 14.48
N GLN A 110 -4.13 10.98 14.57
CA GLN A 110 -3.44 10.14 15.54
C GLN A 110 -2.22 9.47 14.92
N ARG A 111 -1.28 9.05 15.78
CA ARG A 111 -0.09 8.32 15.35
C ARG A 111 -0.43 7.04 14.57
N ALA A 112 -1.49 6.34 14.99
CA ALA A 112 -1.93 5.11 14.33
C ALA A 112 -2.40 5.36 12.89
N ASP A 113 -3.10 6.48 12.64
CA ASP A 113 -3.57 6.86 11.30
C ASP A 113 -2.41 7.17 10.36
N LEU A 114 -1.42 7.92 10.85
CA LEU A 114 -0.20 8.21 10.11
C LEU A 114 0.54 6.93 9.72
N ILE A 115 0.75 6.01 10.68
CA ILE A 115 1.46 4.75 10.42
C ILE A 115 0.72 3.91 9.38
N SER A 116 -0.60 3.78 9.49
CA SER A 116 -1.40 3.03 8.52
C SER A 116 -1.37 3.67 7.13
N PHE A 117 -1.48 4.99 7.03
CA PHE A 117 -1.39 5.72 5.76
C PHE A 117 -0.01 5.57 5.10
N GLU A 118 1.08 5.69 5.87
CA GLU A 118 2.44 5.48 5.37
C GLU A 118 2.68 4.04 4.91
N SER A 119 2.12 3.05 5.61
CA SER A 119 2.19 1.65 5.23
C SER A 119 1.49 1.40 3.89
N ALA A 120 0.28 1.95 3.69
CA ALA A 120 -0.44 1.87 2.42
C ALA A 120 0.33 2.57 1.29
N LEU A 121 0.97 3.71 1.57
CA LEU A 121 1.81 4.41 0.60
C LEU A 121 3.04 3.59 0.17
N VAL A 122 3.70 2.90 1.10
CA VAL A 122 4.80 1.97 0.77
C VAL A 122 4.28 0.82 -0.09
N THR A 123 3.09 0.31 0.20
CA THR A 123 2.44 -0.73 -0.63
C THR A 123 2.14 -0.23 -2.03
N ALA A 124 1.65 1.00 -2.20
CA ALA A 124 1.43 1.59 -3.51
C ALA A 124 2.73 1.75 -4.32
N GLN A 125 3.83 2.15 -3.66
CA GLN A 125 5.15 2.22 -4.28
C GLN A 125 5.66 0.86 -4.74
N LYS A 126 5.36 -0.21 -3.99
CA LYS A 126 5.66 -1.60 -4.39
C LYS A 126 4.81 -2.00 -5.60
N CYS A 127 3.50 -1.73 -5.59
CA CYS A 127 2.61 -1.98 -6.73
C CYS A 127 3.15 -1.32 -8.00
N TYR A 128 3.46 -0.02 -7.94
CA TYR A 128 4.04 0.72 -9.07
C TYR A 128 5.30 0.05 -9.63
N ARG A 129 6.21 -0.41 -8.76
CA ARG A 129 7.43 -1.10 -9.19
C ARG A 129 7.12 -2.42 -9.89
N SER A 130 6.22 -3.21 -9.34
CA SER A 130 5.79 -4.49 -9.91
C SER A 130 5.11 -4.31 -11.26
N PHE A 131 4.26 -3.30 -11.41
CA PHE A 131 3.60 -2.97 -12.68
C PHE A 131 4.59 -2.46 -13.74
N ALA A 132 5.56 -1.61 -13.33
CA ALA A 132 6.60 -1.12 -14.21
C ALA A 132 7.54 -2.25 -14.68
N GLU A 133 7.87 -3.19 -13.80
CA GLU A 133 8.64 -4.40 -14.14
C GLU A 133 7.91 -5.24 -15.19
N ALA A 134 6.62 -5.55 -14.95
CA ALA A 134 5.77 -6.26 -15.89
C ALA A 134 5.74 -5.62 -17.29
N THR A 135 5.59 -4.30 -17.34
CA THR A 135 5.61 -3.52 -18.59
C THR A 135 6.97 -3.62 -19.30
N GLY A 136 8.07 -3.72 -18.55
CA GLY A 136 9.43 -3.81 -19.06
C GLY A 136 9.85 -5.19 -19.59
N VAL A 137 9.18 -6.26 -19.15
CA VAL A 137 9.46 -7.65 -19.59
C VAL A 137 8.94 -7.92 -21.01
N VAL A 138 7.94 -7.16 -21.47
CA VAL A 138 7.36 -7.34 -22.79
C VAL A 138 8.27 -6.75 -23.88
N GLU A 139 8.87 -7.61 -24.70
CA GLU A 139 9.67 -7.20 -25.86
C GLU A 139 8.78 -6.81 -27.06
N GLY A 140 9.11 -5.71 -27.75
CA GLY A 140 8.39 -5.27 -28.96
C GLY A 140 8.41 -3.76 -29.20
N GLU A 141 8.04 -3.34 -30.41
CA GLU A 141 7.90 -1.92 -30.76
C GLU A 141 6.78 -1.23 -29.97
N ALA A 142 6.84 0.10 -29.90
CA ALA A 142 5.85 0.92 -29.21
C ALA A 142 4.44 0.69 -29.77
N SER A 143 3.64 -0.09 -29.03
CA SER A 143 2.24 -0.36 -29.37
C SER A 143 1.32 0.72 -28.79
N ARG A 144 0.02 0.64 -29.09
CA ARG A 144 -0.98 1.52 -28.48
C ARG A 144 -1.16 1.17 -27.01
N GLU A 145 -1.27 -0.13 -26.74
CA GLU A 145 -1.46 -0.74 -25.43
C GLU A 145 -0.33 -0.33 -24.48
N ARG A 146 0.94 -0.43 -24.92
CA ARG A 146 2.08 0.03 -24.13
C ARG A 146 1.97 1.50 -23.72
N ARG A 147 1.52 2.38 -24.63
CA ARG A 147 1.35 3.82 -24.33
C ARG A 147 0.21 4.06 -23.36
N GLU A 148 -0.88 3.30 -23.45
CA GLU A 148 -2.01 3.36 -22.52
C GLU A 148 -1.59 2.88 -21.12
N THR A 149 -0.86 1.76 -21.02
CA THR A 149 -0.25 1.29 -19.77
C THR A 149 0.72 2.31 -19.17
N GLU A 150 1.63 2.89 -19.96
CA GLU A 150 2.57 3.92 -19.50
C GLU A 150 1.84 5.19 -19.01
N ALA A 151 0.69 5.52 -19.60
CA ALA A 151 -0.15 6.61 -19.13
C ALA A 151 -0.80 6.28 -17.77
N ALA A 152 -1.33 5.06 -17.59
CA ALA A 152 -1.88 4.61 -16.31
C ALA A 152 -0.83 4.59 -15.20
N LEU A 153 0.39 4.10 -15.48
CA LEU A 153 1.51 4.13 -14.54
C LEU A 153 1.88 5.57 -14.14
N ARG A 154 1.85 6.51 -15.09
CA ARG A 154 2.10 7.93 -14.80
C ARG A 154 1.02 8.52 -13.89
N VAL A 155 -0.24 8.12 -14.07
CA VAL A 155 -1.34 8.52 -13.16
C VAL A 155 -1.08 7.99 -11.76
N LEU A 156 -0.78 6.70 -11.60
CA LEU A 156 -0.45 6.11 -10.30
C LEU A 156 0.73 6.81 -9.62
N ALA A 157 1.80 7.09 -10.37
CA ALA A 157 2.96 7.83 -9.84
C ALA A 157 2.58 9.22 -9.31
N ASN A 158 1.76 9.97 -10.06
CA ASN A 158 1.28 11.28 -9.62
C ASN A 158 0.42 11.19 -8.35
N VAL A 159 -0.43 10.16 -8.21
CA VAL A 159 -1.22 9.93 -7.00
C VAL A 159 -0.31 9.59 -5.82
N ILE A 160 0.72 8.77 -6.01
CA ILE A 160 1.72 8.47 -4.97
C ILE A 160 2.44 9.75 -4.52
N ASP A 161 2.84 10.61 -5.45
CA ASP A 161 3.50 11.88 -5.11
C ASP A 161 2.56 12.84 -4.37
N GLY A 162 1.26 12.86 -4.72
CA GLY A 162 0.23 13.59 -3.96
C GLY A 162 0.08 13.05 -2.53
N ALA A 163 -0.08 11.74 -2.38
CA ALA A 163 -0.21 11.08 -1.08
C ALA A 163 1.02 11.28 -0.19
N ARG A 164 2.22 11.41 -0.75
CA ARG A 164 3.44 11.78 0.02
C ARG A 164 3.30 13.14 0.69
N ILE A 165 2.73 14.11 -0.01
CA ILE A 165 2.48 15.44 0.55
C ILE A 165 1.49 15.34 1.72
N SER A 166 0.44 14.53 1.58
CA SER A 166 -0.53 14.30 2.64
C SER A 166 0.10 13.60 3.86
N ALA A 167 0.99 12.61 3.65
CA ALA A 167 1.74 11.98 4.73
C ALA A 167 2.60 12.98 5.51
N ASP A 168 3.34 13.85 4.80
CA ASP A 168 4.15 14.91 5.41
C ASP A 168 3.28 15.88 6.23
N GLN A 169 2.10 16.23 5.72
CA GLN A 169 1.13 17.07 6.43
C GLN A 169 0.58 16.38 7.69
N MET A 170 0.24 15.09 7.60
CA MET A 170 -0.22 14.29 8.74
C MET A 170 0.85 14.21 9.83
N ALA A 171 2.11 13.99 9.44
CA ALA A 171 3.23 13.98 10.37
C ALA A 171 3.40 15.34 11.07
N ALA A 172 3.28 16.45 10.33
CA ALA A 172 3.35 17.80 10.89
C ALA A 172 2.18 18.09 11.86
N ALA A 173 0.95 17.70 11.50
CA ALA A 173 -0.23 17.87 12.34
C ALA A 173 -0.13 17.07 13.64
N TYR A 174 0.31 15.80 13.55
CA TYR A 174 0.57 14.97 14.72
C TYR A 174 1.62 15.59 15.66
N ALA A 175 2.74 16.07 15.11
CA ALA A 175 3.79 16.72 15.90
C ALA A 175 3.30 18.00 16.61
N ALA A 176 2.46 18.80 15.95
CA ALA A 176 1.87 19.99 16.55
C ALA A 176 0.91 19.67 17.71
N ASN A 177 0.11 18.61 17.57
CA ASN A 177 -0.80 18.15 18.63
C ASN A 177 -0.03 17.69 19.89
N ASP A 178 1.09 17.00 19.71
CA ASP A 178 1.95 16.53 20.81
C ASP A 178 2.52 17.71 21.63
N THR A 179 3.02 18.74 20.94
CA THR A 179 3.56 19.95 21.61
C THR A 179 2.50 20.79 22.36
N THR A 180 1.24 20.72 21.91
CA THR A 180 0.14 21.44 22.57
C THR A 180 -0.29 20.73 23.86
N GLY A 181 -0.18 19.40 23.92
CA GLY A 181 -0.41 18.61 25.13
C GLY A 181 0.62 18.86 26.24
N GLU A 182 1.90 19.06 25.87
CA GLU A 182 2.98 19.35 26.84
C GLU A 182 2.90 20.75 27.45
N THR A 183 2.32 21.75 26.76
CA THR A 183 2.24 23.13 27.27
C THR A 183 1.07 23.38 28.22
N LEU A 184 0.13 22.44 28.30
CA LEU A 184 -1.07 22.52 29.15
C LEU A 184 -1.02 21.58 30.37
N SER A 185 0.09 20.83 30.55
CA SER A 185 0.34 19.92 31.68
C SER A 185 1.32 20.52 32.69
#